data_AF-A0A7X3R1I3-F1
#
_entry.id   AF-A0A7X3R1I3-F1
#
_cell.length_a   1.000
_cell.length_b   1.000
_cell.length_c   1.000
_cell.angle_alpha   90.00
_cell.angle_beta   90.00
_cell.angle_gamma   90.00
#
_symmetry.space_group_name_H-M   'P 1'
#
loop_
_entity.id
_entity.type
_entity.pdbx_description
1 polymer ?
#
loop_
_entity_poly.entity_id
_entity_poly.type
_entity_poly.pdbx_seq_one_letter_code
_entity_poly.pdbx_strand_id
1 'polypeptide(L)'
;MQRDRAWEILAEFAQEERTRRHGVAVEAVMQAYARKLGQDEEKWGIVGLLHDFDWEIHPTEELHPKEGSKLLEARGVPEDIRYSILCHAPFLGLDYTQDMDRAIYAADEMAGFVIACTLVRPDKSLSTLKASSVKKKMKDKAFARSVS
;
A
#
# COMPACT_ATOMS: atom_id res chain seq x y z
N MET A 1 -12.94 -10.09 6.94
CA MET A 1 -11.81 -11.04 6.74
C MET A 1 -10.79 -10.77 7.83
N GLN A 2 -10.08 -11.78 8.33
CA GLN A 2 -9.00 -11.58 9.33
C GLN A 2 -7.65 -11.34 8.62
N ARG A 3 -6.76 -10.57 9.25
CA ARG A 3 -5.43 -10.25 8.71
C ARG A 3 -4.62 -11.49 8.30
N ASP A 4 -4.68 -12.58 9.06
CA ASP A 4 -3.91 -13.80 8.76
C ASP A 4 -4.30 -14.42 7.42
N ARG A 5 -5.58 -14.36 7.03
CA ARG A 5 -6.03 -14.80 5.70
C ARG A 5 -5.53 -13.89 4.59
N ALA A 6 -5.45 -12.59 4.84
CA ALA A 6 -4.85 -11.65 3.90
C ALA A 6 -3.34 -11.92 3.74
N TRP A 7 -2.64 -12.26 4.84
CA TRP A 7 -1.24 -12.65 4.78
C TRP A 7 -1.01 -13.92 3.95
N GLU A 8 -1.86 -14.94 4.08
CA GLU A 8 -1.81 -16.14 3.25
C GLU A 8 -1.91 -15.81 1.75
N ILE A 9 -2.84 -14.92 1.37
CA ILE A 9 -2.99 -14.45 -0.02
C ILE A 9 -1.73 -13.70 -0.48
N LEU A 10 -1.24 -12.76 0.31
CA LEU A 10 -0.03 -12.00 -0.03
C LEU A 10 1.18 -12.93 -0.22
N ALA A 11 1.39 -13.87 0.71
CA ALA A 11 2.53 -14.78 0.66
C ALA A 11 2.48 -15.77 -0.51
N GLU A 12 1.28 -16.05 -1.03
CA GLU A 12 1.07 -16.90 -2.21
C GLU A 12 1.51 -16.20 -3.51
N PHE A 13 1.17 -14.92 -3.69
CA PHE A 13 1.38 -14.22 -4.96
C PHE A 13 2.61 -13.30 -4.98
N ALA A 14 2.98 -12.72 -3.83
CA ALA A 14 4.19 -11.94 -3.69
C ALA A 14 5.32 -12.82 -3.16
N GLN A 15 6.24 -13.27 -4.02
CA GLN A 15 7.40 -14.08 -3.65
C GLN A 15 8.61 -13.23 -3.25
N GLU A 16 8.71 -12.01 -3.76
CA GLU A 16 9.79 -11.11 -3.40
C GLU A 16 9.59 -10.51 -1.99
N GLU A 17 10.67 -10.50 -1.22
CA GLU A 17 10.66 -9.88 0.11
C GLU A 17 10.33 -8.37 0.02
N ARG A 18 10.75 -7.71 -1.07
CA ARG A 18 10.46 -6.30 -1.30
C ARG A 18 8.95 -6.04 -1.36
N THR A 19 8.21 -6.82 -2.16
CA THR A 19 6.76 -6.70 -2.33
C THR A 19 6.04 -6.93 -0.99
N ARG A 20 6.43 -7.98 -0.25
CA ARG A 20 5.84 -8.24 1.08
C ARG A 20 6.11 -7.12 2.07
N ARG A 21 7.34 -6.59 2.10
CA ARG A 21 7.71 -5.47 2.97
C ARG A 21 6.96 -4.19 2.60
N HIS A 22 6.72 -3.95 1.31
CA HIS A 22 5.90 -2.84 0.83
C HIS A 22 4.46 -2.97 1.35
N GLY A 23 3.81 -4.11 1.14
CA GLY A 23 2.47 -4.37 1.68
C GLY A 23 2.36 -4.17 3.20
N VAL A 24 3.35 -4.63 3.98
CA VAL A 24 3.41 -4.41 5.44
C VAL A 24 3.59 -2.93 5.80
N ALA A 25 4.38 -2.19 5.02
CA ALA A 25 4.57 -0.76 5.25
C ALA A 25 3.28 0.02 4.98
N VAL A 26 2.58 -0.28 3.89
CA VAL A 26 1.30 0.36 3.53
C VAL A 26 0.20 -0.04 4.52
N GLU A 27 0.15 -1.30 4.96
CA GLU A 27 -0.73 -1.75 6.05
C GLU A 27 -0.58 -0.86 7.30
N ALA A 28 0.65 -0.62 7.75
CA ALA A 28 0.90 0.19 8.95
C ALA A 28 0.42 1.65 8.78
N VAL A 29 0.56 2.21 7.58
CA VAL A 29 0.06 3.56 7.26
C VAL A 29 -1.47 3.59 7.25
N MET A 30 -2.10 2.58 6.66
CA MET A 30 -3.55 2.45 6.62
C MET A 30 -4.17 2.28 8.01
N GLN A 31 -3.58 1.45 8.87
CA GLN A 31 -3.98 1.32 10.27
C GLN A 31 -3.88 2.65 11.03
N ALA A 32 -2.82 3.43 10.78
CA ALA A 32 -2.65 4.74 11.41
C ALA A 32 -3.73 5.74 10.97
N TYR A 33 -4.12 5.74 9.69
CA TYR A 33 -5.24 6.56 9.23
C TYR A 33 -6.58 6.09 9.78
N ALA A 34 -6.83 4.79 9.83
CA ALA A 34 -8.05 4.23 10.39
C ALA A 34 -8.24 4.69 11.85
N ARG A 35 -7.19 4.58 12.67
CA ARG A 35 -7.22 5.06 14.06
C ARG A 35 -7.50 6.55 14.17
N LYS A 36 -6.89 7.36 13.30
CA LYS A 36 -7.08 8.81 13.28
C LYS A 36 -8.51 9.19 12.90
N LEU A 37 -9.17 8.40 12.06
CA LEU A 37 -10.51 8.65 11.53
C LEU A 37 -11.61 7.87 12.27
N GLY A 38 -11.26 7.11 13.32
CA GLY A 38 -12.22 6.30 14.08
C GLY A 38 -12.83 5.15 13.26
N GLN A 39 -12.05 4.58 12.34
CA GLN A 39 -12.45 3.50 11.44
C GLN A 39 -11.90 2.15 11.90
N ASP A 40 -12.33 1.08 11.23
CA ASP A 40 -11.85 -0.29 11.46
C ASP A 40 -10.38 -0.46 11.02
N GLU A 41 -9.48 -0.55 12.00
CA GLU A 41 -8.04 -0.70 11.77
C GLU A 41 -7.67 -2.00 11.04
N GLU A 42 -8.35 -3.12 11.32
CA GLU A 42 -8.03 -4.39 10.68
C GLU A 42 -8.43 -4.36 9.20
N LYS A 43 -9.63 -3.86 8.91
CA LYS A 43 -10.11 -3.72 7.52
C LYS A 43 -9.21 -2.84 6.67
N TRP A 44 -8.83 -1.67 7.20
CA TRP A 44 -7.93 -0.74 6.51
C TRP A 44 -6.54 -1.34 6.33
N GLY A 45 -6.05 -2.03 7.36
CA GLY A 45 -4.78 -2.77 7.30
C GLY A 45 -4.78 -3.82 6.17
N ILE A 46 -5.87 -4.58 6.02
CA ILE A 46 -6.01 -5.57 4.94
C ILE A 46 -5.95 -4.92 3.56
N VAL A 47 -6.61 -3.77 3.35
CA VAL A 47 -6.50 -3.02 2.09
C VAL A 47 -5.05 -2.65 1.80
N GLY A 48 -4.34 -2.11 2.80
CA GLY A 48 -2.92 -1.78 2.66
C GLY A 48 -2.03 -3.00 2.42
N LEU A 49 -2.31 -4.13 3.08
CA LEU A 49 -1.52 -5.34 2.96
C LEU A 49 -1.66 -5.97 1.56
N LEU A 50 -2.85 -5.91 0.98
CA LEU A 50 -3.19 -6.61 -0.25
C LEU A 50 -3.15 -5.72 -1.50
N HIS A 51 -2.95 -4.40 -1.41
CA HIS A 51 -3.09 -3.54 -2.60
C HIS A 51 -2.25 -4.00 -3.80
N ASP A 52 -1.00 -4.41 -3.54
CA ASP A 52 0.00 -4.84 -4.54
C ASP A 52 0.25 -6.36 -4.58
N PHE A 53 -0.62 -7.17 -3.97
CA PHE A 53 -0.35 -8.60 -3.80
C PHE A 53 -0.13 -9.35 -5.12
N ASP A 54 -0.75 -8.89 -6.22
CA ASP A 54 -0.68 -9.51 -7.53
C ASP A 54 0.34 -8.86 -8.47
N TRP A 55 1.08 -7.84 -8.01
CA TRP A 55 2.03 -7.10 -8.86
C TRP A 55 3.03 -8.02 -9.57
N GLU A 56 3.56 -9.02 -8.87
CA GLU A 56 4.57 -9.95 -9.43
C GLU A 56 4.02 -10.85 -10.55
N ILE A 57 2.72 -11.13 -10.55
CA ILE A 57 2.06 -11.96 -11.58
C ILE A 57 1.33 -11.12 -12.63
N HIS A 58 1.06 -9.85 -12.35
CA HIS A 58 0.38 -8.89 -13.22
C HIS A 58 1.12 -7.54 -13.28
N PRO A 59 2.38 -7.48 -13.74
CA PRO A 59 3.26 -6.30 -13.55
C PRO A 59 2.99 -5.15 -14.54
N THR A 60 1.74 -4.98 -14.99
CA THR A 60 1.36 -3.94 -15.96
C THR A 60 0.06 -3.26 -15.55
N GLU A 61 -0.09 -1.98 -15.92
CA GLU A 61 -1.30 -1.19 -15.66
C GLU A 61 -2.56 -1.78 -16.33
N GLU A 62 -2.39 -2.55 -17.41
CA GLU A 62 -3.49 -3.24 -18.06
C GLU A 62 -4.06 -4.37 -17.19
N LEU A 63 -3.22 -5.02 -16.38
CA LEU A 63 -3.55 -6.21 -15.60
C LEU A 63 -3.75 -5.88 -14.12
N HIS A 64 -2.77 -5.30 -13.45
CA HIS A 64 -2.86 -4.91 -12.05
C HIS A 64 -3.59 -3.56 -11.90
N PRO A 65 -4.44 -3.38 -10.87
CA PRO A 65 -4.93 -4.37 -9.90
C PRO A 65 -6.21 -5.11 -10.33
N LYS A 66 -6.64 -4.97 -11.59
CA LYS A 66 -7.93 -5.52 -12.08
C LYS A 66 -7.98 -7.05 -12.02
N GLU A 67 -6.94 -7.73 -12.48
CA GLU A 67 -6.87 -9.19 -12.42
C GLU A 67 -6.71 -9.69 -10.99
N GLY A 68 -5.93 -8.99 -10.15
CA GLY A 68 -5.86 -9.22 -8.71
C GLY A 68 -7.22 -9.14 -8.03
N SER A 69 -8.04 -8.14 -8.35
CA SER A 69 -9.40 -8.02 -7.80
C SER A 69 -10.28 -9.24 -8.09
N LYS A 70 -10.15 -9.85 -9.28
CA LYS A 70 -10.86 -11.11 -9.60
C LYS A 70 -10.37 -12.29 -8.76
N LEU A 71 -9.07 -12.38 -8.48
CA LEU A 71 -8.52 -13.39 -7.58
C LEU A 71 -9.05 -13.20 -6.16
N LEU A 72 -9.07 -11.96 -5.67
CA LEU A 72 -9.63 -11.61 -4.36
C LEU A 72 -11.13 -11.95 -4.28
N GLU A 73 -11.87 -11.71 -5.36
CA GLU A 73 -13.28 -12.11 -5.45
C GLU A 73 -13.48 -13.61 -5.35
N ALA A 74 -12.71 -14.40 -6.09
CA ALA A 74 -12.74 -15.86 -6.02
C ALA A 74 -12.38 -16.40 -4.63
N ARG A 75 -11.62 -15.63 -3.83
CA ARG A 75 -11.25 -15.94 -2.44
C ARG A 75 -12.26 -15.43 -1.41
N GLY A 76 -13.38 -14.84 -1.83
CA GLY A 76 -14.42 -14.32 -0.94
C GLY A 76 -14.02 -13.06 -0.18
N VAL A 77 -13.05 -12.29 -0.70
CA VAL A 77 -12.70 -10.98 -0.12
C VAL A 77 -13.88 -10.03 -0.33
N PRO A 78 -14.36 -9.32 0.71
CA PRO A 78 -15.47 -8.37 0.60
C PRO A 78 -15.27 -7.30 -0.49
N GLU A 79 -16.37 -6.95 -1.18
CA GLU A 79 -16.35 -5.99 -2.29
C GLU A 79 -15.79 -4.62 -1.90
N ASP A 80 -16.10 -4.13 -0.71
CA ASP A 80 -15.61 -2.84 -0.21
C ASP A 80 -14.09 -2.79 -0.02
N ILE A 81 -13.47 -3.89 0.42
CA ILE A 81 -12.01 -4.04 0.46
C ILE A 81 -11.44 -4.05 -0.96
N ARG A 82 -12.04 -4.84 -1.87
CA ARG A 82 -11.58 -4.94 -3.26
C ARG A 82 -11.70 -3.60 -3.99
N TYR A 83 -12.77 -2.85 -3.76
CA TYR A 83 -13.00 -1.53 -4.34
C TYR A 83 -11.93 -0.55 -3.91
N SER A 84 -11.66 -0.43 -2.60
CA SER A 84 -10.59 0.43 -2.12
C SER A 84 -9.22 -0.01 -2.64
N ILE A 85 -8.95 -1.32 -2.76
CA ILE A 85 -7.74 -1.80 -3.43
C ILE A 85 -7.69 -1.24 -4.85
N LEU A 86 -8.73 -1.36 -5.68
CA LEU A 86 -8.71 -0.79 -7.03
C LEU A 86 -8.45 0.73 -7.06
N CYS A 87 -8.88 1.47 -6.03
CA CYS A 87 -8.68 2.91 -5.94
C CYS A 87 -7.23 3.36 -5.77
N HIS A 88 -6.27 2.48 -5.43
CA HIS A 88 -4.86 2.87 -5.43
C HIS A 88 -4.32 3.12 -6.86
N ALA A 89 -4.99 2.57 -7.88
CA ALA A 89 -4.61 2.67 -9.28
C ALA A 89 -5.38 3.81 -9.99
N PRO A 90 -4.82 5.04 -10.08
CA PRO A 90 -5.54 6.21 -10.60
C PRO A 90 -5.94 6.08 -12.08
N PHE A 91 -5.22 5.27 -12.87
CA PHE A 91 -5.51 5.04 -14.29
C PHE A 91 -6.82 4.30 -14.53
N LEU A 92 -7.43 3.71 -13.50
CA LEU A 92 -8.77 3.10 -13.60
C LEU A 92 -9.91 4.12 -13.59
N GLY A 93 -9.65 5.38 -13.23
CA GLY A 93 -10.65 6.44 -13.25
C GLY A 93 -11.83 6.22 -12.30
N LEU A 94 -11.63 5.48 -11.20
CA LEU A 94 -12.66 5.21 -10.20
C LEU A 94 -12.89 6.42 -9.30
N ASP A 95 -14.13 6.60 -8.86
CA ASP A 95 -14.48 7.62 -7.88
C ASP A 95 -14.02 7.21 -6.48
N TYR A 96 -13.40 8.13 -5.75
CA TYR A 96 -13.11 7.91 -4.33
C TYR A 96 -14.35 8.25 -3.51
N THR A 97 -15.13 7.22 -3.15
CA THR A 97 -16.42 7.37 -2.47
C THR A 97 -16.27 7.34 -0.95
N GLN A 98 -15.25 6.65 -0.44
CA GLN A 98 -14.96 6.48 0.98
C GLN A 98 -13.61 7.09 1.36
N ASP A 99 -13.40 7.31 2.66
CA ASP A 99 -12.11 7.78 3.17
C ASP A 99 -11.00 6.74 2.98
N MET A 100 -11.35 5.45 2.98
CA MET A 100 -10.41 4.34 2.75
C MET A 100 -9.80 4.40 1.34
N ASP A 101 -10.61 4.73 0.32
CA ASP A 101 -10.19 4.89 -1.08
C ASP A 101 -9.13 5.99 -1.22
N ARG A 102 -9.37 7.13 -0.58
CA ARG A 102 -8.44 8.26 -0.58
C ARG A 102 -7.17 7.96 0.20
N ALA A 103 -7.32 7.22 1.30
CA ALA A 103 -6.21 6.88 2.16
C ALA A 103 -5.23 5.93 1.50
N ILE A 104 -5.71 4.86 0.84
CA ILE A 104 -4.83 3.90 0.17
C ILE A 104 -4.06 4.55 -0.98
N TYR A 105 -4.75 5.34 -1.81
CA TYR A 105 -4.11 6.13 -2.87
C TYR A 105 -2.98 7.04 -2.32
N ALA A 106 -3.21 7.67 -1.16
CA ALA A 106 -2.20 8.54 -0.55
C ALA A 106 -1.10 7.77 0.21
N ALA A 107 -1.39 6.55 0.68
CA ALA A 107 -0.51 5.77 1.55
C ALA A 107 0.57 5.03 0.76
N ASP A 108 0.22 4.47 -0.39
CA ASP A 108 1.06 3.60 -1.21
C ASP A 108 2.45 4.22 -1.49
N GLU A 109 2.47 5.28 -2.32
CA GLU A 109 3.69 6.01 -2.68
C GLU A 109 4.42 6.60 -1.45
N MET A 110 3.66 7.02 -0.44
CA MET A 110 4.23 7.63 0.76
C MET A 110 5.01 6.63 1.60
N ALA A 111 4.55 5.37 1.69
CA ALA A 111 5.24 4.31 2.39
C ALA A 111 6.60 4.02 1.73
N GLY A 112 6.60 3.83 0.40
CA GLY A 112 7.82 3.66 -0.39
C GLY A 112 8.80 4.82 -0.20
N PHE A 113 8.30 6.05 -0.23
CA PHE A 113 9.12 7.25 -0.05
C PHE A 113 9.77 7.36 1.33
N VAL A 114 9.05 7.02 2.39
CA VAL A 114 9.58 7.00 3.78
C VAL A 114 10.66 5.92 3.92
N ILE A 115 10.46 4.75 3.33
CA ILE A 115 11.47 3.68 3.31
C ILE A 115 12.70 4.12 2.53
N ALA A 116 12.55 4.73 1.34
CA ALA A 116 13.68 5.26 0.58
C ALA A 116 14.46 6.31 1.37
N CYS A 117 13.77 7.23 2.06
CA CYS A 117 14.39 8.21 2.95
C CYS A 117 15.18 7.56 4.09
N THR A 118 14.73 6.39 4.56
CA THR A 118 15.42 5.62 5.60
C THR A 118 16.69 4.97 5.05
N LEU A 119 16.61 4.34 3.88
CA LEU A 119 17.70 3.55 3.29
C LEU A 119 18.93 4.39 2.89
N VAL A 120 18.75 5.68 2.58
CA VAL A 120 19.86 6.58 2.23
C VAL A 120 20.58 7.16 3.46
N ARG A 121 20.11 6.89 4.68
CA ARG A 121 20.77 7.33 5.91
C ARG A 121 21.87 6.34 6.33
N PRO A 122 22.94 6.80 6.99
CA PRO A 122 24.00 5.93 7.48
C PRO A 122 23.51 4.85 8.46
N ASP A 123 22.54 5.20 9.32
CA ASP A 123 21.98 4.31 10.34
C ASP A 123 20.90 3.36 9.82
N LYS A 124 20.36 3.62 8.62
CA LYS A 124 19.25 2.86 7.98
C LYS A 124 18.08 2.56 8.92
N SER A 125 17.84 3.44 9.90
CA SER A 125 16.87 3.22 10.96
C SER A 125 15.64 4.07 10.77
N LEU A 126 14.47 3.42 10.71
CA LEU A 126 13.18 4.11 10.63
C LEU A 126 12.86 4.83 11.96
N SER A 127 13.30 4.28 13.10
CA SER A 127 13.00 4.84 14.43
C SER A 127 13.66 6.19 14.70
N THR A 128 14.73 6.52 13.98
CA THR A 128 15.45 7.80 14.09
C THR A 128 15.06 8.79 12.99
N LEU A 129 14.21 8.38 12.04
CA LEU A 129 13.77 9.21 10.93
C LEU A 129 12.70 10.20 11.41
N LYS A 130 12.98 11.50 11.25
CA LYS A 130 12.03 12.57 11.58
C LYS A 130 11.15 12.90 10.38
N ALA A 131 9.87 13.15 10.61
CA ALA A 131 8.94 13.60 9.56
C ALA A 131 9.42 14.86 8.82
N SER A 132 10.13 15.77 9.51
CA SER A 132 10.72 16.96 8.89
C SER A 132 11.81 16.62 7.86
N SER A 133 12.56 15.53 8.07
CA SER A 133 13.55 15.03 7.11
C SER A 133 12.88 14.50 5.85
N VAL A 134 11.79 13.74 5.98
CA VAL A 134 10.98 13.24 4.86
C VAL A 134 10.42 14.42 4.05
N LYS A 135 9.78 15.39 4.71
CA LYS A 135 9.25 16.61 4.07
C LYS A 135 10.32 17.42 3.34
N LYS A 136 11.55 17.46 3.87
CA LYS A 136 12.68 18.11 3.19
C LYS A 136 13.09 17.33 1.94
N LYS A 137 13.12 16.00 2.01
CA LYS A 137 13.47 15.13 0.89
C LYS A 137 12.44 15.16 -0.24
N MET A 138 11.16 15.36 0.05
CA MET A 138 10.14 15.54 -1.01
C MET A 138 10.42 16.76 -1.91
N LYS A 139 11.15 17.76 -1.40
CA LYS A 139 11.55 18.96 -2.17
C LYS A 139 12.85 18.77 -2.95
N ASP A 140 13.57 17.68 -2.70
CA ASP A 140 14.78 17.32 -3.42
C ASP A 140 14.41 16.60 -4.72
N LYS A 141 14.37 17.37 -5.82
CA LYS A 141 13.94 16.89 -7.14
C LYS A 141 14.76 15.69 -7.65
N ALA A 142 16.04 15.59 -7.28
CA ALA A 142 16.87 14.47 -7.73
C ALA A 142 16.46 13.19 -7.02
N PHE A 143 16.19 13.28 -5.72
CA PHE A 143 15.74 12.17 -4.91
C PHE A 143 14.30 11.75 -5.26
N ALA A 144 13.39 12.71 -5.44
CA ALA A 144 12.00 12.42 -5.77
C ALA A 144 11.85 11.70 -7.13
N ARG A 145 12.78 11.92 -8.07
CA ARG A 145 12.78 11.21 -9.36
C ARG A 145 13.26 9.77 -9.30
N SER A 146 14.00 9.39 -8.25
CA SER A 146 14.54 8.03 -8.10
C SER A 146 13.65 7.13 -7.25
N VAL A 147 12.48 7.62 -6.85
CA VAL A 147 11.51 6.91 -6.02
C VAL A 147 10.18 6.95 -6.78
N SER A 148 9.89 5.83 -7.45
CA SER A 148 8.66 5.51 -8.18
C SER A 148 8.59 3.99 -8.29
#